data_AF-A0A9W4W9U6-F1
#
_entry.id   AF-A0A9W4W9U6-F1
#
_cell.length_a   1.000
_cell.length_b   1.000
_cell.length_c   1.000
_cell.angle_alpha   90.00
_cell.angle_beta   90.00
_cell.angle_gamma   90.00
#
_symmetry.space_group_name_H-M   'P 1'
#
loop_
_entity.id
_entity.type
_entity.pdbx_description
1 polymer ?
#
loop_
_entity_poly.entity_id
_entity_poly.type
_entity_poly.pdbx_seq_one_letter_code
_entity_poly.pdbx_strand_id
1 'polypeptide(L)'
;MLVKAGPDGMPSGELAERLEIPPTRMSFHLATLERSGLVASRRDGRRIIYAASYDDMRGLLGFITEDCCGGNVAICGDLMTLANKSCVSATC
;
A
#
# COMPACT_ATOMS: atom_id res chain seq x y z
N MET A 1 7.23 5.16 -1.69
CA MET A 1 6.35 4.02 -1.31
C MET A 1 4.93 4.52 -1.24
N LEU A 2 3.97 3.83 -1.87
CA LEU A 2 2.59 4.32 -2.04
C LEU A 2 1.84 4.52 -0.71
N VAL A 3 1.99 3.62 0.25
CA VAL A 3 1.41 3.78 1.60
C VAL A 3 1.97 5.00 2.33
N LYS A 4 3.24 5.37 2.09
CA LYS A 4 3.83 6.59 2.65
C LYS A 4 3.45 7.85 1.87
N ALA A 5 3.14 7.71 0.59
CA ALA A 5 2.73 8.83 -0.27
C ALA A 5 1.29 9.27 0.00
N GLY A 6 0.53 8.54 0.82
CA GLY A 6 -0.80 8.97 1.20
C GLY A 6 -1.81 8.91 0.03
N PRO A 7 -2.94 9.60 0.15
CA PRO A 7 -3.93 9.74 -0.93
C PRO A 7 -3.37 10.50 -2.15
N ASP A 8 -2.36 11.35 -1.93
CA ASP A 8 -1.70 12.11 -3.01
C ASP A 8 -0.94 11.19 -3.96
N GLY A 9 -0.48 10.03 -3.49
CA GLY A 9 0.09 9.01 -4.35
C GLY A 9 1.38 9.45 -5.06
N MET A 10 1.75 8.74 -6.13
CA MET A 10 2.99 8.97 -6.86
C MET A 10 2.90 8.53 -8.33
N PRO A 11 3.57 9.21 -9.27
CA PRO A 11 3.70 8.73 -10.64
C PRO A 11 4.45 7.40 -10.74
N SER A 12 4.07 6.55 -11.70
CA SER A 12 4.77 5.28 -11.95
C SER A 12 6.27 5.46 -12.24
N GLY A 13 6.67 6.55 -12.91
CA GLY A 13 8.06 6.81 -13.23
C GLY A 13 8.91 7.09 -11.98
N GLU A 14 8.35 7.83 -11.03
CA GLU A 14 9.03 8.13 -9.77
C GLU A 14 9.10 6.89 -8.86
N LEU A 15 8.08 6.03 -8.88
CA LEU A 15 8.14 4.73 -8.22
C LEU A 15 9.20 3.82 -8.81
N ALA A 16 9.30 3.79 -10.14
CA ALA A 16 10.31 3.03 -10.88
C ALA A 16 11.74 3.46 -10.50
N GLU A 17 11.99 4.76 -10.46
CA GLU A 17 13.27 5.34 -10.05
C GLU A 17 13.61 4.99 -8.59
N ARG A 18 12.72 5.30 -7.65
CA ARG A 18 12.95 5.07 -6.21
C ARG A 18 13.15 3.60 -5.83
N LEU A 19 12.59 2.67 -6.61
CA LEU A 19 12.71 1.23 -6.37
C LEU A 19 13.72 0.56 -7.30
N GLU A 20 14.40 1.32 -8.16
CA GLU A 20 15.38 0.83 -9.13
C GLU A 20 14.79 -0.27 -10.05
N ILE A 21 13.50 -0.15 -10.39
CA ILE A 21 12.78 -1.08 -11.26
C ILE A 21 12.55 -0.41 -12.63
N PRO A 22 12.87 -1.08 -13.76
CA PRO A 22 12.56 -0.56 -15.09
C PRO A 22 11.09 -0.15 -15.26
N PRO A 23 10.80 0.99 -15.90
CA PRO A 23 9.45 1.55 -16.00
C PRO A 23 8.40 0.55 -16.52
N THR A 24 8.74 -0.25 -17.54
CA THR A 24 7.83 -1.28 -18.09
C THR A 24 7.43 -2.33 -17.05
N ARG A 25 8.38 -2.77 -16.20
CA ARG A 25 8.10 -3.72 -15.12
C ARG A 25 7.29 -3.08 -14.01
N MET A 26 7.58 -1.81 -13.67
CA MET A 26 6.81 -1.07 -12.69
C MET A 26 5.34 -0.93 -13.11
N SER A 27 5.08 -0.54 -14.36
CA SER A 27 3.71 -0.48 -14.91
C SER A 27 2.99 -1.82 -14.84
N PHE A 28 3.70 -2.93 -15.10
CA PHE A 28 3.12 -4.27 -14.95
C PHE A 28 2.74 -4.61 -13.50
N HIS A 29 3.59 -4.28 -12.53
CA HIS A 29 3.29 -4.47 -11.11
C HIS A 29 2.11 -3.60 -10.67
N LEU A 30 2.10 -2.33 -11.05
CA LEU A 30 1.03 -1.39 -10.71
C LEU A 30 -0.31 -1.80 -11.31
N ALA A 31 -0.33 -2.24 -12.57
CA ALA A 31 -1.54 -2.78 -13.19
C ALA A 31 -2.05 -4.03 -12.46
N THR A 32 -1.15 -4.86 -11.92
CA THR A 32 -1.53 -6.04 -11.14
C THR A 32 -2.13 -5.67 -9.79
N LEU A 33 -1.52 -4.73 -9.08
CA LEU A 33 -2.04 -4.21 -7.82
C LEU A 33 -3.37 -3.48 -8.00
N GLU A 34 -3.54 -2.79 -9.13
CA GLU A 34 -4.78 -2.09 -9.46
C GLU A 34 -5.91 -3.10 -9.72
N ARG A 35 -5.64 -4.17 -10.48
CA ARG A 35 -6.60 -5.26 -10.67
C ARG A 35 -6.98 -5.97 -9.38
N SER A 36 -6.09 -6.00 -8.37
CA SER A 36 -6.41 -6.56 -7.05
C SER A 36 -7.09 -5.56 -6.12
N GLY A 37 -7.34 -4.33 -6.55
CA GLY A 37 -7.95 -3.25 -5.74
C GLY A 37 -7.02 -2.60 -4.71
N LEU A 38 -5.77 -3.03 -4.59
CA LEU A 38 -4.86 -2.52 -3.53
C LEU A 38 -4.30 -1.13 -3.83
N VAL A 39 -4.34 -0.72 -5.09
CA VAL A 39 -3.99 0.63 -5.52
C VAL A 39 -5.04 1.16 -6.48
N ALA A 40 -5.23 2.47 -6.49
CA ALA A 40 -6.05 3.18 -7.46
C ALA A 40 -5.17 4.08 -8.31
N SER A 41 -5.51 4.19 -9.59
CA SER A 41 -4.88 5.16 -10.47
C SER A 41 -5.80 6.34 -10.78
N ARG A 42 -5.22 7.52 -10.96
CA ARG A 42 -5.92 8.69 -11.48
C ARG A 42 -5.04 9.42 -12.47
N ARG A 43 -5.68 10.06 -13.45
CA ARG A 43 -4.96 10.83 -14.46
C ARG A 43 -4.78 12.26 -13.99
N ASP A 44 -3.53 12.72 -13.95
CA ASP A 44 -3.15 14.09 -13.64
C ASP A 44 -2.39 14.67 -14.84
N GLY A 45 -3.14 15.33 -15.72
CA GLY A 45 -2.67 15.81 -17.02
C GLY A 45 -2.11 14.67 -17.89
N ARG A 46 -0.77 14.68 -18.07
CA ARG A 46 -0.05 13.67 -18.87
C ARG A 46 0.47 12.50 -18.04
N ARG A 47 0.39 12.57 -16.71
CA ARG A 47 0.90 11.55 -15.80
C ARG A 47 -0.25 10.73 -15.23
N ILE A 48 0.05 9.48 -14.87
CA ILE A 48 -0.85 8.63 -14.09
C ILE A 48 -0.27 8.57 -12.69
N ILE A 49 -1.07 8.96 -11.70
CA ILE A 49 -0.73 8.93 -10.28
C ILE A 49 -1.37 7.69 -9.69
N TYR A 50 -0.57 6.89 -9.01
CA TYR A 50 -1.01 5.71 -8.27
C TYR A 50 -1.05 6.04 -6.78
N ALA A 51 -2.13 5.67 -6.10
CA ALA A 51 -2.28 5.82 -4.66
C ALA A 51 -2.70 4.47 -4.06
N ALA A 52 -2.37 4.25 -2.79
CA ALA A 52 -2.77 3.03 -2.11
C ALA A 52 -4.25 3.10 -1.70
N SER A 53 -5.01 2.04 -1.92
CA SER A 53 -6.41 1.95 -1.50
C SER A 53 -6.49 1.52 -0.04
N TYR A 54 -6.58 2.49 0.87
CA TYR A 54 -6.52 2.22 2.31
C TYR A 54 -7.65 1.33 2.80
N ASP A 55 -8.86 1.49 2.27
CA ASP A 55 -10.01 0.70 2.70
C ASP A 55 -9.90 -0.76 2.27
N ASP A 56 -9.49 -1.01 1.02
CA ASP A 56 -9.23 -2.37 0.52
C ASP A 56 -8.07 -3.04 1.27
N MET A 57 -6.99 -2.30 1.57
CA MET A 57 -5.89 -2.80 2.38
C MET A 57 -6.32 -3.15 3.81
N ARG A 58 -7.16 -2.32 4.45
CA ARG A 58 -7.73 -2.60 5.78
C ARG A 58 -8.59 -3.86 5.75
N GLY A 59 -9.43 -4.01 4.73
CA GLY A 59 -10.24 -5.21 4.53
C GLY A 59 -9.39 -6.47 4.38
N LEU A 60 -8.35 -6.42 3.55
CA LEU A 60 -7.42 -7.54 3.37
C LEU A 60 -6.70 -7.90 4.67
N LEU A 61 -6.20 -6.91 5.41
CA LEU A 61 -5.54 -7.15 6.69
C LEU A 61 -6.50 -7.76 7.71
N GLY A 62 -7.73 -7.25 7.79
CA GLY A 62 -8.78 -7.83 8.64
C GLY A 62 -9.02 -9.29 8.33
N PHE A 63 -9.29 -9.61 7.06
CA PHE A 63 -9.48 -10.98 6.58
C PHE A 63 -8.30 -11.90 6.93
N ILE A 64 -7.06 -11.47 6.65
CA ILE A 64 -5.87 -12.27 6.98
C ILE A 64 -5.77 -12.48 8.48
N THR A 65 -6.04 -11.48 9.32
CA THR A 65 -5.92 -11.64 10.78
C THR A 65 -7.01 -12.51 11.39
N GLU A 66 -8.22 -12.48 10.84
CA GLU A 66 -9.31 -13.37 11.21
C GLU A 66 -8.96 -14.82 10.88
N ASP A 67 -8.48 -15.09 9.66
CA ASP A 67 -8.22 -16.46 9.19
C ASP A 67 -6.87 -17.03 9.64
N CYS A 68 -5.81 -16.21 9.70
CA CYS A 68 -4.45 -16.67 10.00
C CYS A 68 -4.30 -17.09 11.46
N CYS A 69 -4.98 -16.41 12.38
CA CYS A 69 -4.87 -16.64 13.81
C CYS A 69 -6.19 -17.05 14.46
N GLY A 70 -7.31 -17.09 13.74
CA GLY A 70 -8.63 -17.31 14.33
C GLY A 70 -9.00 -16.22 15.34
N GLY A 71 -8.49 -15.00 15.16
CA GLY A 71 -8.57 -13.93 16.15
C GLY A 71 -7.65 -14.10 17.38
N ASN A 72 -6.76 -15.09 17.39
CA ASN A 72 -5.82 -15.32 18.49
C ASN A 72 -4.63 -14.35 18.44
N VAL A 73 -4.70 -13.31 19.29
CA VAL A 73 -3.69 -12.26 19.44
C VAL A 73 -2.31 -12.81 19.83
N ALA A 74 -2.22 -13.99 20.46
CA ALA A 74 -0.92 -14.58 20.80
C ALA A 74 -0.14 -15.08 19.56
N ILE A 75 -0.83 -15.39 18.46
CA ILE A 75 -0.22 -15.88 17.21
C ILE A 75 0.08 -14.70 16.26
N CYS A 76 -0.88 -13.79 16.11
CA CYS A 76 -0.73 -12.63 15.22
C CYS A 76 0.07 -11.48 15.86
N GLY A 77 0.34 -11.57 17.16
CA GLY A 77 0.76 -10.43 17.96
C GLY A 77 -0.37 -9.40 18.09
N ASP A 78 -0.13 -8.35 18.87
CA ASP A 78 -1.01 -7.19 18.84
C ASP A 78 -0.71 -6.37 17.58
N LEU A 79 -1.56 -6.52 16.55
CA LEU A 79 -1.46 -5.75 15.32
C LEU A 79 -1.51 -4.24 15.59
N MET A 80 -2.20 -3.79 16.65
CA MET A 80 -2.19 -2.39 17.04
C MET A 80 -0.81 -1.98 17.55
N THR A 81 -0.13 -2.83 18.30
CA THR A 81 1.27 -2.60 18.71
C THR A 81 2.23 -2.59 17.51
N LEU A 82 2.03 -3.44 16.50
CA LEU A 82 2.83 -3.44 15.27
C LEU A 82 2.56 -2.20 14.40
N ALA A 83 1.30 -1.79 14.29
CA ALA A 83 0.89 -0.57 13.59
C ALA A 83 1.41 0.70 14.28
N ASN A 84 1.40 0.73 15.62
CA ASN A 84 1.88 1.88 16.41
C ASN A 84 3.40 2.05 16.40
N LYS A 85 4.19 1.02 16.08
CA LYS A 85 5.65 1.18 15.93
C LYS A 85 6.04 2.15 14.80
N SER A 86 5.11 2.45 13.88
CA SER A 86 5.37 3.37 12.76
C SER A 86 5.06 4.84 13.07
N CYS A 87 4.41 5.14 14.19
CA CYS A 87 4.02 6.50 14.59
C CYS A 87 4.80 7.03 15.80
N VAL A 88 6.06 6.58 15.99
CA VAL A 88 6.96 7.05 17.07
C VAL A 88 8.17 7.80 16.50
N SER A 89 7.93 8.76 15.61
CA SER A 89 8.86 9.86 15.35
C SER A 89 8.22 10.89 14.42
N ALA A 90 7.80 12.02 15.00
CA ALA A 90 7.62 13.33 14.37
C ALA A 90 7.22 13.34 12.89
N THR A 91 5.91 13.32 12.61
CA THR A 91 5.16 14.18 11.66
C THR A 91 3.80 13.51 11.41
N CYS A 92 2.85 13.74 12.33
CA CYS A 92 1.44 13.84 11.96
C CYS A 92 1.16 15.29 11.57
#